data_AF-A0A920KGP5-F1
#
_entry.id   AF-A0A920KGP5-F1
#
_cell.length_a   1.000
_cell.length_b   1.000
_cell.length_c   1.000
_cell.angle_alpha   90.00
_cell.angle_beta   90.00
_cell.angle_gamma   90.00
#
_symmetry.space_group_name_H-M   'P 1'
#
loop_
_entity.id
_entity.type
_entity.pdbx_description
1 polymer ?
#
loop_
_entity_poly.entity_id
_entity_poly.type
_entity_poly.pdbx_seq_one_letter_code
_entity_poly.pdbx_strand_id
1 'polypeptide(L)'
;MLLHEKELRRQTFLEQWNLLSLSLPSILVIILIIIVPVGWLFYLSFTGKGGDFSLANYEKMITYKSYARVFMTTFQVSFLTTLVCILMGYPLAYFMAQLSDRMAAVCMLTVLLPFWTSLLVRTYAWLVLLQKKGILNDFAIEIGLWETPIKLVHNLTGTLIGMAHIMLPFLVLPLYGAMKRIEKDMTHAAANLGATPIQVFWKVFFPLSLPGLVLVH
;
A
#
# COMPACT_ATOMS: atom_id res chain seq x y z
N MET A 1 0.19 -34.98 -39.00
CA MET A 1 0.59 -34.28 -37.75
C MET A 1 0.67 -32.77 -37.95
N LEU A 2 1.49 -32.25 -38.88
CA LEU A 2 1.66 -30.81 -39.12
C LEU A 2 0.40 -30.05 -39.60
N LEU A 3 -0.53 -30.70 -40.29
CA LEU A 3 -1.79 -30.05 -40.71
C LEU A 3 -2.76 -29.86 -39.53
N HIS A 4 -2.76 -30.82 -38.59
CA HIS A 4 -3.62 -30.78 -37.41
C HIS A 4 -3.20 -29.65 -36.45
N GLU A 5 -1.89 -29.36 -36.34
CA GLU A 5 -1.38 -28.22 -35.55
C GLU A 5 -1.79 -26.85 -36.12
N LYS A 6 -1.88 -26.71 -37.45
CA LYS A 6 -2.30 -25.46 -38.09
C LYS A 6 -3.79 -25.20 -37.89
N GLU A 7 -4.61 -26.24 -37.98
CA GLU A 7 -6.05 -26.17 -37.70
C GLU A 7 -6.31 -25.72 -36.25
N LEU A 8 -5.59 -26.31 -35.29
CA LEU A 8 -5.71 -25.97 -33.87
C LEU A 8 -5.34 -24.51 -33.60
N ARG A 9 -4.22 -24.01 -34.17
CA ARG A 9 -3.82 -22.60 -34.02
C ARG A 9 -4.84 -21.62 -34.58
N ARG A 10 -5.44 -21.95 -35.73
CA ARG A 10 -6.46 -21.10 -36.37
C ARG A 10 -7.74 -21.04 -35.52
N GLN A 11 -8.14 -22.15 -34.91
CA GLN A 11 -9.27 -22.19 -33.99
C GLN A 11 -9.00 -21.36 -32.73
N THR A 12 -7.82 -21.50 -32.11
CA THR A 12 -7.45 -20.69 -30.93
C THR A 12 -7.41 -19.19 -31.23
N PHE A 13 -6.98 -18.78 -32.42
CA PHE A 13 -6.95 -17.37 -32.81
C PHE A 13 -8.36 -16.79 -32.99
N LEU A 14 -9.28 -17.56 -33.59
CA LEU A 14 -10.67 -17.16 -33.76
C LEU A 14 -11.43 -17.13 -32.42
N GLU A 15 -11.15 -18.07 -31.52
CA GLU A 15 -11.69 -18.06 -30.16
C GLU A 15 -11.19 -16.86 -29.36
N GLN A 16 -9.90 -16.53 -29.44
CA GLN A 16 -9.35 -15.31 -28.82
C GLN A 16 -9.99 -14.05 -29.40
N TRP A 17 -10.21 -13.99 -30.71
CA TRP A 17 -10.87 -12.85 -31.34
C TRP A 17 -12.35 -12.72 -30.94
N ASN A 18 -13.06 -13.84 -30.77
CA ASN A 18 -14.43 -13.84 -30.28
C ASN A 18 -14.52 -13.46 -28.79
N LEU A 19 -13.58 -13.94 -27.96
CA LEU A 19 -13.47 -13.54 -26.54
C LEU A 19 -13.09 -12.06 -26.39
N LEU A 20 -12.21 -11.55 -27.26
CA LEU A 20 -11.89 -10.13 -27.34
C LEU A 20 -13.09 -9.29 -27.80
N SER A 21 -13.82 -9.74 -28.83
CA SER A 21 -15.05 -9.09 -29.29
C SER A 21 -16.13 -9.02 -28.21
N LEU A 22 -16.26 -10.07 -27.39
CA LEU A 22 -17.23 -10.14 -26.30
C LEU A 22 -16.85 -9.24 -25.10
N SER A 23 -15.55 -9.02 -24.86
CA SER A 23 -15.05 -8.15 -23.79
C SER A 23 -14.88 -6.68 -24.22
N LEU A 24 -14.79 -6.42 -25.53
CA LEU A 24 -14.67 -5.08 -26.12
C LEU A 24 -15.74 -4.08 -25.67
N PRO A 25 -17.06 -4.39 -25.64
CA PRO A 25 -18.06 -3.42 -25.20
C PRO A 25 -17.90 -3.06 -23.72
N SER A 26 -17.49 -4.00 -22.88
CA SER A 26 -17.26 -3.76 -21.45
C SER A 26 -16.06 -2.84 -21.22
N ILE A 27 -14.95 -3.08 -21.94
CA ILE A 27 -13.75 -2.24 -21.88
C ILE A 27 -14.06 -0.82 -22.37
N LEU A 28 -14.80 -0.68 -23.48
CA LEU A 28 -15.21 0.61 -24.01
C LEU A 28 -16.02 1.43 -23.01
N VAL A 29 -16.99 0.80 -22.33
CA VAL A 29 -17.81 1.48 -21.31
C VAL A 29 -16.94 1.96 -20.14
N ILE A 30 -16.01 1.14 -19.65
CA ILE A 30 -15.10 1.52 -18.56
C ILE A 30 -14.22 2.69 -18.99
N ILE A 31 -13.63 2.62 -20.18
CA ILE A 31 -12.78 3.70 -20.73
C ILE A 31 -13.60 4.99 -20.82
N LEU A 32 -14.83 4.93 -21.34
CA LEU A 32 -15.67 6.09 -21.50
C LEU A 32 -16.03 6.71 -20.14
N ILE A 33 -16.40 5.89 -19.16
CA ILE A 33 -16.71 6.34 -17.79
C ILE A 33 -15.51 7.02 -17.11
N ILE A 34 -14.28 6.61 -17.40
CA ILE A 34 -13.07 7.24 -16.83
C ILE A 34 -12.68 8.49 -17.62
N ILE A 35 -12.66 8.41 -18.95
CA ILE A 35 -12.16 9.49 -19.81
C ILE A 35 -13.08 10.70 -19.79
N VAL A 36 -14.41 10.51 -19.76
CA VAL A 36 -15.37 11.63 -19.76
C VAL A 36 -15.18 12.58 -18.56
N PRO A 37 -15.20 12.13 -17.29
CA PRO A 37 -15.01 13.01 -16.14
C PRO A 37 -13.58 13.56 -16.06
N VAL A 38 -12.57 12.78 -16.44
CA VAL A 38 -11.18 13.25 -16.44
C VAL A 38 -10.97 14.34 -17.50
N GLY A 39 -11.50 14.14 -18.71
CA GLY A 39 -11.47 15.13 -19.78
C GLY A 39 -12.24 16.39 -19.41
N TRP A 40 -13.38 16.25 -18.72
CA TRP A 40 -14.14 17.37 -18.18
C TRP A 40 -13.34 18.16 -17.14
N LEU A 41 -12.71 17.49 -16.17
CA LEU A 41 -11.86 18.14 -15.17
C LEU A 41 -10.65 18.81 -15.81
N PHE A 42 -10.07 18.18 -16.84
CA PHE A 42 -8.97 18.75 -17.60
C PHE A 42 -9.40 20.04 -18.30
N TYR A 43 -10.57 20.03 -18.96
CA TYR A 43 -11.15 21.25 -19.54
C TYR A 43 -11.36 22.33 -18.46
N LEU A 44 -11.91 21.95 -17.30
CA LEU A 44 -12.15 22.86 -16.18
C LEU A 44 -10.86 23.50 -15.65
N SER A 45 -9.73 22.78 -15.72
CA SER A 45 -8.41 23.27 -15.34
C SER A 45 -7.99 24.50 -16.15
N PHE A 46 -8.37 24.55 -17.43
CA PHE A 46 -8.10 25.69 -18.32
C PHE A 46 -9.20 26.75 -18.30
N THR A 47 -10.35 26.51 -17.67
CA THR A 47 -11.40 27.53 -17.54
C THR A 47 -11.21 28.36 -16.27
N GLY A 48 -11.15 29.68 -16.42
CA GLY A 48 -11.20 30.61 -15.29
C GLY A 48 -12.60 30.67 -14.65
N LYS A 49 -12.72 31.34 -13.51
CA LYS A 49 -14.00 31.51 -12.77
C LYS A 49 -15.13 32.15 -13.60
N GLY A 50 -14.81 32.82 -14.71
CA GLY A 50 -15.75 33.49 -15.61
C GLY A 50 -16.08 32.73 -16.90
N GLY A 51 -15.54 31.53 -17.12
CA GLY A 51 -15.74 30.76 -18.36
C GLY A 51 -14.72 31.03 -19.47
N ASP A 52 -13.83 32.00 -19.30
CA ASP A 52 -12.73 32.27 -20.24
C ASP A 52 -11.61 31.23 -20.13
N PHE A 53 -10.95 30.94 -21.25
CA PHE A 53 -9.73 30.12 -21.26
C PHE A 53 -8.60 30.89 -20.55
N SER A 54 -8.16 30.40 -19.39
CA SER A 54 -7.23 31.10 -18.51
C SER A 54 -6.23 30.15 -17.88
N LEU A 55 -4.94 30.46 -18.01
CA LEU A 55 -3.84 29.78 -17.32
C LEU A 55 -3.68 30.24 -15.86
N ALA A 56 -4.55 31.13 -15.37
CA ALA A 56 -4.49 31.67 -14.01
C ALA A 56 -4.59 30.58 -12.93
N ASN A 57 -5.24 29.44 -13.20
CA ASN A 57 -5.29 28.32 -12.24
C ASN A 57 -3.91 27.69 -12.02
N TYR A 58 -3.10 27.56 -13.08
CA TYR A 58 -1.73 27.05 -13.01
C TYR A 58 -0.76 28.05 -12.38
N GLU A 59 -0.92 29.34 -12.68
CA GLU A 59 -0.14 30.40 -12.04
C GLU A 59 -0.40 30.45 -10.53
N LYS A 60 -1.68 30.32 -10.12
CA LYS A 60 -2.05 30.21 -8.70
C LYS A 60 -1.43 28.99 -8.04
N MET A 61 -1.38 27.85 -8.73
CA MET A 61 -0.76 26.62 -8.20
C MET A 61 0.72 26.83 -7.86
N ILE A 62 1.46 27.59 -8.67
CA ILE A 62 2.90 27.87 -8.47
C ILE A 62 3.10 29.00 -7.46
N THR A 63 2.31 30.06 -7.53
CA THR A 63 2.50 31.27 -6.72
C THR A 63 2.03 31.10 -5.28
N TYR A 64 0.95 30.35 -5.03
CA TYR A 64 0.46 30.16 -3.66
C TYR A 64 1.27 29.10 -2.92
N LYS A 65 2.00 29.55 -1.89
CA LYS A 65 2.75 28.69 -0.96
C LYS A 65 1.89 27.61 -0.28
N SER A 66 0.58 27.77 -0.21
CA SER A 66 -0.33 26.76 0.35
C SER A 66 -0.35 25.47 -0.47
N TYR A 67 -0.37 25.55 -1.81
CA TYR A 67 -0.32 24.35 -2.65
C TYR A 67 1.00 23.63 -2.49
N ALA A 68 2.12 24.35 -2.59
CA ALA A 68 3.46 23.79 -2.37
C ALA A 68 3.60 23.12 -1.00
N ARG A 69 3.04 23.74 0.07
CA ARG A 69 3.02 23.16 1.41
C ARG A 69 2.21 21.87 1.48
N VAL A 70 1.03 21.83 0.88
CA VAL A 70 0.19 20.62 0.85
C VAL A 70 0.92 19.51 0.09
N PHE A 71 1.52 19.80 -1.07
CA PHE A 71 2.32 18.82 -1.82
C PHE A 71 3.48 18.27 -0.99
N MET A 72 4.27 19.14 -0.36
CA MET A 72 5.40 18.72 0.48
C MET A 72 4.92 17.90 1.69
N THR A 73 3.83 18.31 2.33
CA THR A 73 3.26 17.57 3.47
C THR A 73 2.78 16.20 3.04
N THR A 74 2.09 16.08 1.90
CA THR A 74 1.65 14.78 1.36
C THR A 74 2.83 13.87 1.06
N PHE A 75 3.88 14.40 0.44
CA PHE A 75 5.09 13.62 0.15
C PHE A 75 5.82 13.17 1.42
N GLN A 76 5.93 14.06 2.42
CA GLN A 76 6.52 13.73 3.71
C GLN A 76 5.70 12.66 4.44
N VAL A 77 4.36 12.81 4.46
CA VAL A 77 3.45 11.85 5.10
C VAL A 77 3.52 10.49 4.40
N SER A 78 3.48 10.45 3.07
CA SER A 78 3.55 9.18 2.33
C SER A 78 4.89 8.49 2.54
N PHE A 79 6.00 9.22 2.43
CA PHE A 79 7.34 8.67 2.65
C PHE A 79 7.52 8.11 4.07
N LEU A 80 7.13 8.88 5.10
CA LEU A 80 7.23 8.44 6.49
C LEU A 80 6.30 7.25 6.77
N THR A 81 5.08 7.26 6.23
CA THR A 81 4.15 6.14 6.37
C THR A 81 4.73 4.88 5.76
N THR A 82 5.23 4.95 4.52
CA THR A 82 5.87 3.81 3.85
C THR A 82 7.05 3.30 4.65
N LEU A 83 7.91 4.19 5.16
CA LEU A 83 9.05 3.80 5.99
C LEU A 83 8.61 3.05 7.26
N VAL A 84 7.63 3.58 8.00
CA VAL A 84 7.08 2.95 9.20
C VAL A 84 6.45 1.60 8.86
N CYS A 85 5.67 1.52 7.78
CA CYS A 85 5.07 0.28 7.32
C CYS A 85 6.12 -0.77 6.96
N ILE A 86 7.21 -0.40 6.28
CA ILE A 86 8.30 -1.33 5.97
C ILE A 86 9.00 -1.77 7.27
N LEU A 87 9.33 -0.84 8.15
CA LEU A 87 10.02 -1.13 9.42
C LEU A 87 9.20 -2.06 10.33
N MET A 88 7.87 -1.98 10.32
CA MET A 88 7.00 -2.83 11.15
C MET A 88 6.52 -4.09 10.40
N GLY A 89 6.10 -3.93 9.15
CA GLY A 89 5.50 -4.97 8.33
C GLY A 89 6.51 -6.00 7.85
N TYR A 90 7.77 -5.60 7.62
CA TYR A 90 8.81 -6.53 7.19
C TYR A 90 9.19 -7.53 8.29
N PRO A 91 9.52 -7.12 9.53
CA PRO A 91 9.73 -8.07 10.63
C PRO A 91 8.52 -8.95 10.91
N LEU A 92 7.31 -8.38 10.83
CA LEU A 92 6.08 -9.13 11.03
C LEU A 92 5.89 -10.22 9.96
N ALA A 93 6.06 -9.89 8.69
CA ALA A 93 5.96 -10.85 7.59
C ALA A 93 7.04 -11.94 7.69
N TYR A 94 8.27 -11.56 8.06
CA TYR A 94 9.38 -12.50 8.28
C TYR A 94 9.09 -13.46 9.43
N PHE A 95 8.54 -12.95 10.54
CA PHE A 95 8.12 -13.77 11.68
C PHE A 95 7.02 -14.75 11.26
N MET A 96 6.01 -14.27 10.53
CA MET A 96 4.92 -15.13 10.03
C MET A 96 5.41 -16.21 9.07
N ALA A 97 6.42 -15.94 8.24
CA ALA A 97 7.00 -16.90 7.31
C ALA A 97 7.72 -18.07 8.00
N GLN A 98 8.17 -17.88 9.25
CA GLN A 98 8.83 -18.93 10.04
C GLN A 98 7.85 -19.82 10.82
N LEU A 99 6.63 -19.34 11.09
CA LEU A 99 5.62 -20.06 11.84
C LEU A 99 5.03 -21.25 11.06
N SER A 100 4.33 -22.13 11.79
CA SER A 100 3.50 -23.17 11.17
C SER A 100 2.35 -22.55 10.38
N ASP A 101 1.87 -23.22 9.32
CA ASP A 101 0.81 -22.70 8.45
C ASP A 101 -0.45 -22.25 9.20
N ARG A 102 -0.83 -22.98 10.26
CA ARG A 102 -1.98 -22.64 11.10
C ARG A 102 -1.74 -21.35 11.88
N MET A 103 -0.59 -21.19 12.51
CA MET A 103 -0.27 -19.98 13.28
C MET A 103 -0.10 -18.77 12.37
N ALA A 104 0.55 -18.94 11.21
CA ALA A 104 0.67 -17.90 10.21
C ALA A 104 -0.71 -17.44 9.71
N ALA A 105 -1.65 -18.38 9.48
CA ALA A 105 -3.02 -18.04 9.11
C ALA A 105 -3.76 -17.24 10.20
N VAL A 106 -3.59 -17.59 11.47
CA VAL A 106 -4.17 -16.84 12.59
C VAL A 106 -3.57 -15.43 12.67
N CYS A 107 -2.24 -15.28 12.61
CA CYS A 107 -1.58 -13.97 12.57
C CYS A 107 -2.08 -13.13 11.39
N MET A 108 -2.23 -13.77 10.23
CA MET A 108 -2.72 -13.13 9.01
C MET A 108 -4.16 -12.63 9.20
N LEU A 109 -5.03 -13.45 9.79
CA LEU A 109 -6.39 -13.07 10.12
C LEU A 109 -6.43 -11.89 11.09
N THR A 110 -5.57 -11.85 12.11
CA THR A 110 -5.47 -10.70 13.04
C THR A 110 -5.02 -9.42 12.34
N VAL A 111 -4.10 -9.51 11.39
CA VAL A 111 -3.62 -8.37 10.59
C VAL A 111 -4.71 -7.87 9.63
N LEU A 112 -5.52 -8.77 9.08
CA LEU A 112 -6.64 -8.45 8.20
C LEU A 112 -7.90 -8.01 8.94
N LEU A 113 -8.07 -8.39 10.21
CA LEU A 113 -9.21 -8.02 11.05
C LEU A 113 -9.55 -6.51 10.98
N PRO A 114 -8.60 -5.57 11.12
CA PRO A 114 -8.90 -4.16 11.00
C PRO A 114 -9.51 -3.81 9.64
N PHE A 115 -9.14 -4.46 8.53
CA PHE A 115 -9.71 -4.19 7.21
C PHE A 115 -11.23 -4.42 7.16
N TRP A 116 -11.75 -5.37 7.93
CA TRP A 116 -13.18 -5.69 7.98
C TRP A 116 -13.98 -4.70 8.83
N THR A 117 -13.31 -3.84 9.60
CA THR A 117 -13.97 -2.78 10.38
C THR A 117 -14.27 -1.57 9.50
N SER A 118 -15.46 -0.98 9.68
CA SER A 118 -15.86 0.25 8.99
C SER A 118 -14.86 1.37 9.22
N LEU A 119 -14.53 2.11 8.14
CA LEU A 119 -13.62 3.25 8.17
C LEU A 119 -14.02 4.27 9.24
N LEU A 120 -15.32 4.53 9.38
CA LEU A 120 -15.84 5.48 10.37
C LEU A 120 -15.52 5.02 11.81
N VAL A 121 -15.79 3.76 12.12
CA VAL A 121 -15.52 3.19 13.45
C VAL A 121 -14.03 3.30 13.78
N ARG A 122 -13.18 2.97 12.81
CA ARG A 122 -11.72 3.07 12.95
C ARG A 122 -11.26 4.51 13.18
N THR A 123 -11.80 5.47 12.44
CA THR A 123 -11.50 6.89 12.60
C THR A 123 -11.91 7.40 13.98
N TYR A 124 -13.10 7.03 14.48
CA TYR A 124 -13.55 7.42 15.82
C TYR A 124 -12.73 6.74 16.93
N ALA A 125 -12.39 5.47 16.78
CA ALA A 125 -11.54 4.76 17.74
C ALA A 125 -10.17 5.42 17.87
N TRP A 126 -9.50 5.73 16.76
CA TRP A 126 -8.23 6.47 16.78
C TRP A 126 -8.38 7.88 17.34
N LEU A 127 -9.47 8.57 17.00
CA LEU A 127 -9.73 9.91 17.53
C LEU A 127 -9.84 9.88 19.05
N VAL A 128 -10.60 8.95 19.63
CA VAL A 128 -10.76 8.82 21.09
C VAL A 128 -9.45 8.39 21.76
N LEU A 129 -8.70 7.46 21.16
CA LEU A 129 -7.42 7.00 21.72
C LEU A 129 -6.34 8.09 21.72
N LEU A 130 -6.26 8.88 20.65
CA LEU A 130 -5.24 9.91 20.44
C LEU A 130 -5.63 11.29 20.99
N GLN A 131 -6.86 11.43 21.51
CA GLN A 131 -7.30 12.67 22.15
C GLN A 131 -6.38 13.07 23.31
N LYS A 132 -6.41 14.36 23.67
CA LYS A 132 -5.61 14.90 24.78
C LYS A 132 -5.86 14.19 26.12
N LYS A 133 -7.09 13.71 26.34
CA LYS A 133 -7.51 12.92 27.51
C LYS A 133 -7.78 11.46 27.11
N GLY A 134 -7.04 10.97 26.12
CA GLY A 134 -7.16 9.60 25.63
C GLY A 134 -6.19 8.68 26.35
N ILE A 135 -6.51 7.38 26.33
CA ILE A 135 -5.75 6.31 27.00
C ILE A 135 -4.25 6.37 26.66
N LEU A 136 -3.90 6.73 25.42
CA LEU A 136 -2.49 6.80 25.00
C LEU A 136 -1.71 7.90 25.73
N ASN A 137 -2.30 9.09 25.89
CA ASN A 137 -1.66 10.19 26.60
C ASN A 137 -1.54 9.88 28.09
N ASP A 138 -2.61 9.33 28.69
CA ASP A 138 -2.63 8.98 30.11
C ASP A 138 -1.56 7.91 30.43
N PHE A 139 -1.50 6.85 29.62
CA PHE A 139 -0.49 5.81 29.75
C PHE A 139 0.94 6.33 29.52
N ALA A 140 1.14 7.22 28.54
CA ALA A 140 2.45 7.82 28.26
C ALA A 140 2.96 8.70 29.41
N ILE A 141 2.07 9.39 30.11
CA ILE A 141 2.40 10.17 31.31
C ILE A 141 2.72 9.23 32.49
N GLU A 142 1.95 8.15 32.66
CA GLU A 142 2.14 7.17 33.74
C GLU A 142 3.50 6.46 33.66
N ILE A 143 3.96 6.12 32.45
CA ILE A 143 5.30 5.52 32.23
C ILE A 143 6.44 6.56 32.22
N GLY A 144 6.14 7.85 32.42
CA GLY A 144 7.11 8.94 32.45
C GLY A 144 7.68 9.33 31.09
N LEU A 145 6.99 8.98 29.98
CA LEU A 145 7.44 9.33 28.63
C LEU A 145 7.33 10.84 28.40
N TRP A 146 6.20 11.45 28.79
CA TRP A 146 5.91 12.89 28.64
C TRP A 146 5.35 13.47 29.95
N GLU A 147 5.68 14.73 30.25
CA GLU A 147 5.16 15.42 31.45
C GLU A 147 3.77 16.04 31.25
N THR A 148 3.38 16.32 30.00
CA THR A 148 2.08 16.96 29.67
C THR A 148 1.43 16.31 28.45
N PRO A 149 0.09 16.28 28.37
CA PRO A 149 -0.63 15.64 27.29
C PRO A 149 -0.43 16.38 25.95
N ILE A 150 0.07 15.66 24.95
CA ILE A 150 0.36 16.20 23.63
C ILE A 150 -0.88 16.05 22.73
N LYS A 151 -1.11 17.05 21.86
CA LYS A 151 -2.15 16.96 20.82
C LYS A 151 -1.69 15.98 19.74
N LEU A 152 -2.22 14.75 19.76
CA LEU A 152 -1.97 13.74 18.71
C LEU A 152 -3.08 13.67 17.66
N VAL A 153 -4.25 14.24 17.94
CA VAL A 153 -5.34 14.35 16.94
C VAL A 153 -5.07 15.54 16.01
N HIS A 154 -5.34 15.36 14.72
CA HIS A 154 -5.14 16.36 13.65
C HIS A 154 -3.69 16.84 13.49
N ASN A 155 -2.72 15.99 13.81
CA ASN A 155 -1.30 16.25 13.59
C ASN A 155 -0.65 15.15 12.74
N LEU A 156 0.62 15.35 12.37
CA LEU A 156 1.39 14.38 11.60
C LEU A 156 1.42 12.99 12.28
N THR A 157 1.68 12.93 13.58
CA THR A 157 1.81 11.67 14.33
C THR A 157 0.53 10.84 14.28
N GLY A 158 -0.63 11.42 14.57
CA GLY A 158 -1.90 10.72 14.53
C GLY A 158 -2.26 10.26 13.11
N THR A 159 -1.95 11.08 12.11
CA THR A 159 -2.09 10.69 10.70
C THR A 159 -1.18 9.51 10.36
N LEU A 160 0.08 9.52 10.76
CA LEU A 160 1.02 8.42 10.53
C LEU A 160 0.56 7.13 11.20
N ILE A 161 0.08 7.18 12.44
CA ILE A 161 -0.44 6.00 13.15
C ILE A 161 -1.65 5.42 12.42
N GLY A 162 -2.61 6.26 12.06
CA GLY A 162 -3.82 5.84 11.34
C GLY A 162 -3.50 5.26 9.96
N MET A 163 -2.63 5.93 9.19
CA MET A 163 -2.23 5.46 7.86
C MET A 163 -1.40 4.18 7.94
N ALA A 164 -0.45 4.08 8.88
CA ALA A 164 0.34 2.88 9.07
C ALA A 164 -0.56 1.69 9.39
N HIS A 165 -1.54 1.84 10.28
CA HIS A 165 -2.49 0.79 10.61
C HIS A 165 -3.36 0.37 9.41
N ILE A 166 -3.71 1.30 8.51
CA ILE A 166 -4.45 0.98 7.29
C ILE A 166 -3.57 0.28 6.26
N MET A 167 -2.33 0.75 6.05
CA MET A 167 -1.44 0.25 4.98
C MET A 167 -0.69 -1.03 5.36
N LEU A 168 -0.48 -1.29 6.66
CA LEU A 168 0.22 -2.48 7.15
C LEU A 168 -0.32 -3.80 6.55
N PRO A 169 -1.65 -4.12 6.57
CA PRO A 169 -2.15 -5.36 5.99
C PRO A 169 -1.89 -5.48 4.48
N PHE A 170 -1.95 -4.37 3.75
CA PHE A 170 -1.67 -4.35 2.31
C PHE A 170 -0.21 -4.62 1.99
N LEU A 171 0.72 -4.24 2.87
CA LEU A 171 2.14 -4.56 2.75
C LEU A 171 2.43 -6.01 3.16
N VAL A 172 1.87 -6.46 4.28
CA VAL A 172 2.17 -7.77 4.88
C VAL A 172 1.68 -8.92 3.99
N LEU A 173 0.52 -8.79 3.34
CA LEU A 173 -0.05 -9.83 2.48
C LEU A 173 0.87 -10.30 1.33
N PRO A 174 1.27 -9.41 0.40
CA PRO A 174 2.17 -9.77 -0.70
C PRO A 174 3.57 -10.14 -0.18
N LEU A 175 4.06 -9.46 0.87
CA LEU A 175 5.37 -9.72 1.44
C LEU A 175 5.46 -11.11 2.07
N TYR A 176 4.45 -11.52 2.84
CA TYR A 176 4.32 -12.88 3.36
C TYR A 176 4.28 -13.92 2.24
N GLY A 177 3.51 -13.65 1.17
CA GLY A 177 3.45 -14.54 0.00
C GLY A 177 4.81 -14.70 -0.69
N ALA A 178 5.56 -13.61 -0.87
CA ALA A 178 6.91 -13.63 -1.43
C ALA A 178 7.89 -14.37 -0.51
N MET A 179 7.87 -14.09 0.79
CA MET A 179 8.76 -14.70 1.78
C MET A 179 8.49 -16.20 1.96
N LYS A 180 7.23 -16.64 1.91
CA LYS A 180 6.86 -18.05 2.02
C LYS A 180 7.33 -18.88 0.82
N ARG A 181 7.48 -18.27 -0.35
CA ARG A 181 8.03 -18.91 -1.55
C ARG A 181 9.54 -19.11 -1.48
N ILE A 182 10.25 -18.38 -0.60
CA ILE A 182 11.68 -18.59 -0.37
C ILE A 182 11.81 -19.91 0.39
N GLU A 183 12.25 -20.96 -0.29
CA GLU A 183 12.45 -22.29 0.30
C GLU A 183 13.38 -22.21 1.51
N LYS A 184 12.95 -22.78 2.64
CA LYS A 184 13.78 -22.89 3.87
C LYS A 184 15.13 -23.54 3.57
N ASP A 185 15.19 -24.39 2.55
CA ASP A 185 16.40 -25.09 2.10
C ASP A 185 17.51 -24.14 1.62
N MET A 186 17.20 -22.99 1.02
CA MET A 186 18.23 -21.99 0.68
C MET A 186 18.88 -21.38 1.91
N THR A 187 18.08 -21.10 2.95
CA THR A 187 18.62 -20.55 4.21
C THR A 187 19.45 -21.60 4.97
N HIS A 188 19.04 -22.87 4.94
CA HIS A 188 19.80 -23.97 5.53
C HIS A 188 21.10 -24.27 4.75
N ALA A 189 21.07 -24.23 3.42
CA ALA A 189 22.25 -24.40 2.58
C ALA A 189 23.29 -23.30 2.79
N ALA A 190 22.85 -22.04 2.90
CA ALA A 190 23.74 -20.91 3.19
C ALA A 190 24.38 -21.00 4.59
N ALA A 191 23.60 -21.44 5.60
CA ALA A 191 24.11 -21.69 6.94
C ALA A 191 25.14 -22.84 6.97
N ASN A 192 24.90 -23.91 6.22
CA ASN A 192 25.84 -25.03 6.08
C ASN A 192 27.17 -24.63 5.40
N LEU A 193 27.16 -23.57 4.59
CA LEU A 193 28.36 -22.98 3.99
C LEU A 193 29.08 -21.98 4.91
N GLY A 194 28.67 -21.87 6.18
CA GLY A 194 29.32 -21.04 7.20
C GLY A 194 28.81 -19.59 7.28
N ALA A 195 27.71 -19.26 6.60
CA ALA A 195 27.12 -17.92 6.70
C ALA A 195 26.38 -17.74 8.04
N THR A 196 26.62 -16.62 8.72
CA THR A 196 25.88 -16.29 9.96
C THR A 196 24.43 -15.94 9.64
N PRO A 197 23.47 -16.12 10.56
CA PRO A 197 22.05 -15.83 10.32
C PRO A 197 21.79 -14.40 9.82
N ILE A 198 22.60 -13.43 10.28
CA ILE A 198 22.55 -12.03 9.85
C ILE A 198 23.02 -11.89 8.38
N GLN A 199 24.07 -12.61 7.98
CA GLN A 199 24.54 -12.62 6.60
C GLN A 199 23.53 -13.30 5.67
N VAL A 200 22.91 -14.41 6.09
CA VAL A 200 21.85 -15.09 5.33
C VAL A 200 20.66 -14.16 5.13
N PHE A 201 20.27 -13.43 6.17
CA PHE A 201 19.20 -12.43 6.07
C PHE A 201 19.53 -11.33 5.07
N TRP A 202 20.65 -10.62 5.22
CA TRP A 202 20.95 -9.46 4.37
C TRP A 202 21.41 -9.82 2.95
N LYS A 203 22.11 -10.94 2.75
CA LYS A 203 22.67 -11.31 1.43
C LYS A 203 21.76 -12.19 0.59
N VAL A 204 20.85 -12.94 1.22
CA VAL A 204 20.00 -13.92 0.51
C VAL A 204 18.53 -13.53 0.68
N PHE A 205 18.04 -13.44 1.91
CA PHE A 205 16.62 -13.24 2.18
C PHE A 205 16.11 -11.84 1.76
N PHE A 206 16.84 -10.79 2.12
CA PHE A 206 16.50 -9.40 1.79
C PHE A 206 16.42 -9.14 0.27
N PRO A 207 17.44 -9.47 -0.56
CA PRO A 207 17.36 -9.30 -2.01
C PRO A 207 16.32 -10.19 -2.69
N LEU A 208 16.01 -11.38 -2.16
CA LEU A 208 14.94 -12.23 -2.68
C LEU A 208 13.53 -11.71 -2.30
N SER A 209 13.41 -11.00 -1.18
CA SER A 209 12.16 -10.36 -0.75
C SER A 209 11.91 -8.99 -1.39
N LEU A 210 12.95 -8.37 -1.95
CA LEU A 210 12.92 -7.04 -2.60
C LEU A 210 11.92 -6.96 -3.76
N PRO A 211 11.82 -7.95 -4.68
CA PRO A 211 10.78 -7.97 -5.69
C PRO A 211 9.37 -7.91 -5.09
N GLY A 212 9.15 -8.51 -3.91
CA GLY A 212 7.88 -8.45 -3.20
C GLY A 212 7.62 -7.11 -2.49
N LEU A 213 8.66 -6.35 -2.13
CA LEU A 213 8.54 -4.97 -1.66
C LEU A 213 8.27 -3.99 -2.80
N VAL A 214 8.97 -4.17 -3.93
CA VAL A 214 8.88 -3.32 -5.12
C VAL A 214 7.62 -3.58 -5.92
N LEU A 215 7.05 -4.80 -5.90
CA LEU A 215 5.74 -5.06 -6.53
C LEU A 215 4.58 -4.34 -5.84
N VAL A 216 4.78 -3.85 -4.62
CA VAL A 216 3.74 -3.31 -3.74
C VAL A 216 3.76 -1.78 -3.68
N HIS A 217 4.78 -1.14 -4.26
CA HIS A 217 4.96 0.31 -4.32
C HIS A 217 5.44 0.76 -5.70
#